data_AF-A0AAP0C0Q2-F1
#
_entry.id   AF-A0AAP0C0Q2-F1
#
_cell.length_a   1.000
_cell.length_b   1.000
_cell.length_c   1.000
_cell.angle_alpha   90.00
_cell.angle_beta   90.00
_cell.angle_gamma   90.00
#
_symmetry.space_group_name_H-M   'P 1'
#
loop_
_entity.id
_entity.type
_entity.pdbx_description
1 polymer ?
#
loop_
_entity_poly.entity_id
_entity_poly.type
_entity_poly.pdbx_seq_one_letter_code
_entity_poly.pdbx_strand_id
1 'polypeptide(L)' 'MGVLKVFVVGHDWGEIIAWNLCAFRPEKVKALVNLSVAFFPRKRALWRIDTLRALYGDDFYICRFQVISLSL' A
#
# COMPACT_ATOMS: atom_id res chain seq x y z
N MET A 1 29.09 -12.68 1.26
CA MET A 1 28.00 -13.66 1.45
C MET A 1 26.68 -12.89 1.50
N GLY A 2 25.65 -13.33 0.78
CA GLY A 2 24.34 -12.67 0.74
C GLY A 2 23.22 -13.62 1.17
N VAL A 3 22.20 -13.09 1.85
CA VAL A 3 21.03 -13.88 2.28
C VAL A 3 20.09 -14.09 1.08
N LEU A 4 19.69 -15.33 0.84
CA LEU A 4 18.85 -15.68 -0.33
C LEU A 4 17.38 -15.27 -0.14
N LYS A 5 16.81 -15.51 1.04
CA LYS A 5 15.42 -15.18 1.40
C LYS A 5 15.33 -14.55 2.79
N VAL A 6 14.34 -13.68 2.97
CA VAL A 6 14.06 -13.01 4.24
C VAL A 6 12.62 -13.23 4.69
N PHE A 7 12.39 -13.16 6.01
CA PHE A 7 11.06 -12.94 6.56
C PHE A 7 10.76 -11.44 6.54
N VAL A 8 9.58 -11.08 6.05
CA VAL A 8 9.16 -9.68 5.95
C VAL A 8 8.06 -9.43 6.96
N VAL A 9 8.15 -8.33 7.69
CA VAL A 9 7.09 -7.83 8.57
C VAL A 9 6.71 -6.44 8.06
N GLY A 10 5.45 -6.27 7.69
CA GLY A 10 4.91 -5.00 7.22
C GLY A 10 3.99 -4.38 8.27
N HIS A 11 3.89 -3.06 8.24
CA HIS A 11 2.86 -2.28 8.94
C HIS A 11 2.44 -1.08 8.07
N ASP A 12 1.12 -0.84 7.96
CA ASP A 12 0.53 0.34 7.28
C ASP A 12 1.03 0.49 5.82
N TRP A 13 1.57 1.64 5.41
CA TRP A 13 2.16 1.83 4.07
C TRP A 13 3.27 0.84 3.74
N GLY A 14 4.00 0.36 4.76
CA GLY A 14 5.03 -0.67 4.59
C GLY A 14 4.48 -2.00 4.05
N GLU A 15 3.20 -2.28 4.26
CA GLU A 15 2.55 -3.50 3.77
C GLU A 15 2.23 -3.42 2.30
N ILE A 16 1.85 -2.24 1.80
CA ILE A 16 1.69 -2.01 0.36
C ILE A 16 3.02 -2.32 -0.35
N ILE A 17 4.14 -1.91 0.24
CA ILE A 17 5.48 -2.23 -0.27
C ILE A 17 5.79 -3.72 -0.12
N ALA A 18 5.47 -4.34 1.02
CA ALA A 18 5.69 -5.76 1.28
C ALA A 18 4.90 -6.66 0.31
N TRP A 19 3.65 -6.31 0.01
CA TRP A 19 2.83 -7.00 -1.00
C TRP A 19 3.45 -6.89 -2.39
N ASN A 20 3.94 -5.70 -2.76
CA ASN A 20 4.66 -5.52 -4.02
C ASN A 20 5.95 -6.35 -4.06
N LEU A 21 6.72 -6.41 -2.96
CA LEU A 21 7.92 -7.24 -2.87
C LEU A 21 7.59 -8.72 -3.06
N CYS A 22 6.52 -9.22 -2.41
CA CYS A 22 6.05 -10.60 -2.58
C CYS A 22 5.61 -10.88 -4.03
N ALA A 23 4.94 -9.93 -4.67
CA ALA A 23 4.45 -10.09 -6.04
C ALA A 23 5.58 -10.04 -7.09
N PHE A 24 6.55 -9.14 -6.93
CA PHE A 24 7.61 -8.94 -7.91
C PHE A 24 8.84 -9.82 -7.69
N ARG A 25 9.18 -10.13 -6.44
CA ARG A 25 10.38 -10.91 -6.05
C ARG A 25 10.02 -12.03 -5.06
N PRO A 26 9.09 -12.94 -5.42
CA PRO A 26 8.68 -14.03 -4.53
C PRO A 26 9.86 -14.94 -4.12
N GLU A 27 10.92 -15.01 -4.94
CA GLU A 27 12.13 -15.77 -4.63
C GLU A 27 13.00 -15.14 -3.54
N LYS A 28 12.74 -13.89 -3.13
CA LYS A 28 13.42 -13.22 -2.00
C LYS A 28 12.64 -13.29 -0.69
N VAL A 29 11.36 -13.67 -0.71
CA VAL A 29 10.52 -13.68 0.49
C VAL A 29 10.26 -15.11 0.93
N LYS A 30 10.53 -15.39 2.21
CA LYS A 30 10.23 -16.69 2.84
C LYS A 30 8.79 -16.74 3.36
N ALA A 31 8.36 -15.69 4.06
CA ALA A 31 6.98 -15.45 4.48
C ALA A 31 6.80 -13.95 4.81
N LEU A 32 5.55 -13.50 4.79
CA LEU A 32 5.13 -12.14 5.18
C LEU A 32 4.22 -12.23 6.42
N VAL A 33 4.55 -11.44 7.45
CA VAL A 33 3.64 -11.13 8.56
C VAL A 33 3.04 -9.74 8.30
N ASN A 34 1.71 -9.67 8.26
CA ASN A 34 0.96 -8.49 7.83
C ASN A 34 -0.07 -8.07 8.90
N LEU A 35 -0.11 -6.79 9.23
CA LEU A 35 -0.70 -6.18 10.42
C LEU A 35 -1.47 -4.85 10.15
N SER A 36 -2.12 -4.64 9.00
CA SER A 36 -3.10 -3.54 8.79
C SER A 36 -3.87 -3.65 7.45
N VAL A 37 -3.14 -3.57 6.34
CA VAL A 37 -3.58 -3.47 4.96
C VAL A 37 -3.56 -4.84 4.29
N ALA A 38 -4.74 -5.39 4.03
CA ALA A 38 -4.90 -6.66 3.33
C ALA A 38 -4.31 -6.61 1.90
N PHE A 39 -4.03 -7.79 1.32
CA PHE A 39 -3.65 -7.84 -0.09
C PHE A 39 -4.83 -7.43 -0.98
N PHE A 40 -4.64 -6.40 -1.79
CA PHE A 40 -5.57 -6.03 -2.83
C PHE A 40 -4.99 -6.40 -4.19
N PRO A 41 -5.51 -7.45 -4.85
CA PRO A 41 -5.22 -7.67 -6.26
C PRO A 41 -5.52 -6.37 -7.01
N ARG A 42 -4.72 -6.05 -8.02
CA ARG A 42 -4.82 -4.78 -8.77
C ARG A 42 -6.12 -4.72 -9.59
N LYS A 43 -7.27 -4.61 -8.92
CA LYS A 43 -8.56 -4.23 -9.48
C LYS A 43 -8.56 -2.71 -9.52
N ARG A 44 -8.64 -2.17 -10.74
CA ARG A 44 -8.35 -0.78 -11.10
C ARG A 44 -9.18 0.28 -10.34
N ALA A 45 -10.23 -0.11 -9.62
CA ALA A 45 -11.21 0.81 -9.04
C ALA A 45 -10.93 1.22 -7.59
N LEU A 46 -10.56 0.32 -6.68
CA LEU A 46 -10.64 0.61 -5.23
C LEU A 46 -9.59 1.63 -4.73
N TRP A 47 -8.42 1.70 -5.36
CA TRP A 47 -7.32 2.55 -4.92
C TRP A 47 -7.22 3.89 -5.67
N ARG A 48 -8.21 4.23 -6.51
CA ARG A 48 -8.25 5.55 -7.14
C ARG A 48 -8.76 6.58 -6.14
N ILE A 49 -8.09 7.73 -6.08
CA ILE A 49 -8.51 8.86 -5.25
C ILE A 49 -9.96 9.24 -5.53
N ASP A 50 -10.40 9.18 -6.80
CA ASP A 50 -11.81 9.45 -7.17
C ASP A 50 -12.79 8.49 -6.51
N THR A 51 -12.42 7.21 -6.38
CA THR A 51 -13.26 6.20 -5.72
C THR A 51 -13.33 6.46 -4.21
N LEU A 52 -12.19 6.75 -3.58
CA LEU A 52 -12.15 7.08 -2.15
C LEU A 52 -12.93 8.37 -1.86
N ARG A 53 -12.81 9.38 -2.74
CA ARG A 53 -13.58 10.63 -2.65
C ARG A 53 -15.09 10.38 -2.83
N ALA A 54 -15.49 9.55 -3.79
CA ALA A 54 -16.90 9.23 -3.99
C ALA A 54 -17.52 8.47 -2.80
N LEU A 55 -16.72 7.67 -2.08
CA LEU A 55 -17.18 6.89 -0.94
C LEU A 55 -17.14 7.67 0.39
N TYR A 56 -16.11 8.49 0.60
CA TYR A 56 -15.82 9.10 1.91
C TYR A 56 -15.78 10.64 1.90
N GLY A 57 -15.93 11.27 0.73
CA GLY A 57 -15.90 12.73 0.58
C GLY A 57 -14.49 13.32 0.48
N ASP A 58 -14.44 14.63 0.23
CA ASP A 58 -13.18 15.38 0.07
C ASP A 58 -12.37 15.53 1.37
N ASP A 59 -13.04 15.45 2.52
CA ASP A 59 -12.40 15.58 3.84
C ASP A 59 -11.76 14.29 4.35
N PHE A 60 -11.93 13.17 3.64
CA PHE A 60 -11.23 11.94 3.96
C PHE A 60 -9.71 12.14 3.87
N TYR A 61 -8.96 11.69 4.87
CA TYR A 61 -7.55 12.04 5.04
C TYR A 61 -6.68 11.72 3.80
N ILE A 62 -6.93 10.59 3.13
CA ILE A 62 -6.20 10.22 1.90
C ILE A 62 -6.46 11.23 0.78
N CYS A 63 -7.69 11.72 0.64
CA CYS A 63 -8.07 12.74 -0.34
C CYS A 63 -7.44 14.10 0.00
N ARG A 64 -7.46 14.48 1.28
CA ARG A 64 -6.82 15.72 1.76
C ARG A 64 -5.31 15.75 1.53
N PHE A 65 -4.64 14.61 1.62
CA PHE A 65 -3.20 14.51 1.32
C PHE A 65 -2.85 14.75 -0.16
N GLN A 66 -3.83 14.75 -1.08
CA GLN A 66 -3.59 15.04 -2.50
C GLN A 66 -3.70 16.53 -2.85
N VAL A 67 -4.23 17.35 -1.95
CA VAL A 67 -4.43 18.78 -2.20
C VAL A 67 -3.11 19.50 -1.93
N ILE A 68 -2.59 20.21 -2.93
CA ILE A 68 -1.49 21.14 -2.73
C ILE A 68 -2.08 22.39 -2.08
N SER A 69 -1.75 22.62 -0.81
CA SER A 69 -2.09 23.88 -0.13
C SER A 69 -1.16 24.98 -0.64
N LEU A 70 -1.52 25.62 -1.75
CA LEU A 70 -0.95 26.92 -2.10
C LEU A 70 -1.67 27.96 -1.24
N SER A 71 -1.01 28.37 -0.15
CA SER A 71 -1.37 29.59 0.56
C SER A 71 -1.01 30.76 -0.34
N LEU A 72 -2.00 31.31 -1.05
CA LEU A 72 -1.95 32.69 -1.55
C LEU A 72 -2.67 33.59 -0.55
#